data_AF-A0A9R1S455-F1
#
_entry.id   AF-A0A9R1S455-F1
#
_cell.length_a   1.000
_cell.length_b   1.000
_cell.length_c   1.000
_cell.angle_alpha   90.00
_cell.angle_beta   90.00
_cell.angle_gamma   90.00
#
_symmetry.space_group_name_H-M   'P 1'
#
loop_
_entity.id
_entity.type
_entity.pdbx_description
1 polymer ?
#
loop_
_entity_poly.entity_id
_entity_poly.type
_entity_poly.pdbx_seq_one_letter_code
_entity_poly.pdbx_strand_id
1 'polypeptide(L)'
;MKFSYTALRGGLTYLNKVYDWFEERLETQEIAGDITSKYVTPHVNIFYCLGGITLTCFLVQVATGFSMTFYYRPTVTEAFSSVQYIMIEANFGWLIRSVHRWSASMMVLMMILHVFHVYLIGGFKQPRELTWVTRVVLAVLIASFGVTSYFLPWDQTGYWVVKIVTSVPYAIPLI
;
A
#
# COMPACT_ATOMS: atom_id res chain seq x y z
N MET A 1 19.69 21.55 -18.16
CA MET A 1 18.97 22.37 -19.16
C MET A 1 17.76 22.95 -18.43
N LYS A 2 17.76 24.24 -18.03
CA LYS A 2 16.60 24.86 -17.38
C LYS A 2 15.49 24.94 -18.43
N PHE A 3 14.44 24.14 -18.28
CA PHE A 3 13.26 24.23 -19.13
C PHE A 3 12.58 25.57 -18.83
N SER A 4 12.87 26.59 -19.65
CA SER A 4 12.26 27.90 -19.54
C SER A 4 10.87 27.83 -20.18
N TYR A 5 9.85 27.48 -19.40
CA TYR A 5 8.44 27.42 -19.82
C TYR A 5 7.80 28.79 -20.09
N THR A 6 8.61 29.82 -20.34
CA THR A 6 8.16 31.16 -20.76
C THR A 6 7.37 31.12 -22.09
N ALA A 7 7.44 30.02 -22.83
CA ALA A 7 6.79 29.82 -24.13
C ALA A 7 5.31 29.40 -24.08
N LEU A 8 4.73 29.06 -22.91
CA LEU A 8 3.30 28.75 -22.77
C LEU A 8 2.47 29.96 -22.27
N ARG A 9 3.05 31.17 -22.26
CA ARG A 9 2.42 32.44 -21.87
C ARG A 9 1.39 32.97 -22.90
N GLY A 10 0.52 32.11 -23.42
CA GLY A 10 -0.58 32.50 -24.32
C GLY A 10 -1.93 32.04 -23.78
N GLY A 11 -2.76 32.97 -23.30
CA GLY A 11 -4.22 32.81 -23.39
C GLY A 11 -5.10 33.12 -22.18
N LEU A 12 -4.65 33.03 -20.91
CA LEU A 12 -5.51 33.34 -19.75
C LEU A 12 -4.73 34.02 -18.61
N THR A 13 -4.91 35.33 -18.46
CA THR A 13 -4.19 36.19 -17.50
C THR A 13 -4.44 35.87 -16.03
N TYR A 14 -5.59 35.29 -15.66
CA TYR A 14 -5.90 34.93 -14.28
C TYR A 14 -5.28 33.61 -13.83
N LEU A 15 -5.25 32.59 -14.70
CA LEU A 15 -4.62 31.31 -14.38
C LEU A 15 -3.11 31.46 -14.17
N ASN A 16 -2.46 32.32 -14.96
CA ASN A 16 -1.05 32.63 -14.79
C ASN A 16 -0.76 33.32 -13.45
N LYS A 17 -1.66 34.18 -12.95
CA LYS A 17 -1.50 34.81 -11.62
C LYS A 17 -1.62 33.81 -10.47
N VAL A 18 -2.56 32.85 -10.57
CA VAL A 18 -2.71 31.79 -9.57
C VAL A 18 -1.49 30.90 -9.57
N TYR A 19 -1.02 30.51 -10.75
CA TYR A 19 0.20 29.73 -10.91
C TYR A 19 1.43 30.45 -10.35
N ASP A 20 1.64 31.73 -10.71
CA ASP A 20 2.77 32.54 -10.23
C ASP A 20 2.73 32.71 -8.69
N TRP A 21 1.53 32.80 -8.10
CA TRP A 21 1.35 32.87 -6.64
C TRP A 21 1.77 31.58 -5.93
N PHE A 22 1.46 30.42 -6.53
CA PHE A 22 1.89 29.11 -6.02
C PHE A 22 3.38 28.91 -6.22
N GLU A 23 3.91 29.32 -7.37
CA GLU A 23 5.33 29.21 -7.67
C GLU A 23 6.18 30.00 -6.68
N GLU A 24 5.78 31.23 -6.36
CA GLU A 24 6.46 32.08 -5.36
C GLU A 24 6.51 31.45 -3.96
N ARG A 25 5.55 30.58 -3.62
CA ARG A 25 5.38 30.02 -2.25
C ARG A 25 5.82 28.58 -2.11
N LEU A 26 5.66 27.78 -3.15
CA LEU A 26 5.84 26.33 -3.13
C LEU A 26 6.97 25.87 -4.07
N GLU A 27 7.57 26.77 -4.86
CA GLU A 27 8.69 26.46 -5.77
C GLU A 27 8.36 25.25 -6.67
N THR A 28 7.14 25.23 -7.22
CA THR A 28 6.59 24.07 -7.95
C THR A 28 7.42 23.68 -9.19
N GLN A 29 8.14 24.64 -9.79
CA GLN A 29 9.05 24.37 -10.90
C GLN A 29 10.26 23.52 -10.49
N GLU A 30 10.75 23.64 -9.26
CA GLU A 30 11.87 22.81 -8.82
C GLU A 30 11.45 21.35 -8.70
N ILE A 31 10.25 21.11 -8.16
CA ILE A 31 9.65 19.77 -8.08
C ILE A 31 9.42 19.20 -9.49
N ALA A 32 8.87 20.01 -10.40
CA ALA A 32 8.66 19.59 -11.79
C ALA A 32 9.99 19.29 -12.50
N GLY A 33 11.03 20.10 -12.24
CA GLY A 33 12.38 19.90 -12.73
C GLY A 33 12.99 18.59 -12.23
N ASP A 34 12.89 18.29 -10.93
CA ASP A 34 13.38 17.03 -10.35
C ASP A 34 12.67 15.82 -10.99
N ILE A 35 11.35 15.84 -11.11
CA ILE A 35 10.57 14.74 -11.69
C ILE A 35 10.94 14.52 -13.16
N THR A 36 11.00 15.58 -13.96
CA THR A 36 11.27 15.49 -15.41
C THR A 36 12.71 15.16 -15.73
N SER A 37 13.65 15.44 -14.82
CA SER A 37 15.07 15.13 -15.01
C SER A 37 15.40 13.64 -14.84
N LYS A 38 14.52 12.85 -14.22
CA LYS A 38 14.75 11.42 -13.95
C LYS A 38 14.53 10.60 -15.22
N TYR A 39 15.47 9.70 -15.50
CA TYR A 39 15.40 8.78 -16.63
C TYR A 39 15.48 7.33 -16.15
N VAL A 40 14.95 6.41 -16.95
CA VAL A 40 14.99 4.98 -16.69
C VAL A 40 16.16 4.36 -17.46
N THR A 41 17.00 3.61 -16.75
CA THR A 41 18.16 2.94 -17.36
C THR A 41 17.75 1.71 -18.18
N PRO A 42 18.43 1.37 -19.30
CA PRO A 42 18.01 0.30 -20.21
C PRO A 42 17.95 -1.13 -19.63
N HIS A 43 18.63 -1.41 -18.52
CA HIS A 43 18.62 -2.73 -17.88
C HIS A 43 17.35 -2.99 -17.04
N VAL A 44 16.49 -1.98 -16.89
CA VAL A 44 15.22 -2.10 -16.17
C VAL A 44 14.25 -2.93 -17.01
N ASN A 45 13.81 -4.05 -16.45
CA ASN A 45 12.85 -4.97 -17.04
C ASN A 45 11.53 -4.98 -16.25
N ILE A 46 10.58 -5.82 -16.66
CA ILE A 46 9.25 -5.93 -16.04
C ILE A 46 9.28 -6.25 -14.53
N PHE A 47 10.31 -6.94 -14.03
CA PHE A 47 10.38 -7.32 -12.61
C PHE A 47 10.65 -6.14 -11.68
N TYR A 48 11.13 -5.01 -12.20
CA TYR A 48 11.23 -3.77 -11.42
C TYR A 48 9.85 -3.20 -11.05
N CYS A 49 8.80 -3.56 -11.78
CA CYS A 49 7.42 -3.15 -11.49
C CYS A 49 6.81 -3.85 -10.27
N LEU A 50 7.38 -4.97 -9.80
CA LEU A 50 6.80 -5.77 -8.70
C LEU A 50 6.60 -4.96 -7.40
N GLY A 51 7.51 -4.03 -7.10
CA GLY A 51 7.38 -3.13 -5.95
C GLY A 51 6.22 -2.15 -6.12
N GLY A 52 6.07 -1.59 -7.32
CA GLY A 52 4.95 -0.72 -7.68
C GLY A 52 3.60 -1.45 -7.64
N ILE A 53 3.54 -2.70 -8.13
CA ILE A 53 2.33 -3.53 -8.04
C ILE A 53 1.96 -3.80 -6.58
N THR A 54 2.94 -4.08 -5.72
CA THR A 54 2.72 -4.25 -4.27
C THR A 54 2.11 -2.99 -3.65
N LEU A 55 2.62 -1.80 -4.01
CA LEU A 55 2.05 -0.52 -3.57
C LEU A 55 0.62 -0.32 -4.07
N THR A 56 0.34 -0.65 -5.33
CA THR A 56 -1.02 -0.57 -5.88
C THR A 56 -1.97 -1.48 -5.12
N CYS A 57 -1.57 -2.72 -4.79
CA CYS A 57 -2.37 -3.59 -3.96
C CYS A 57 -2.63 -2.98 -2.57
N PHE A 58 -1.62 -2.35 -1.96
CA PHE A 58 -1.80 -1.63 -0.69
C PHE A 58 -2.81 -0.49 -0.79
N LEU A 59 -2.78 0.31 -1.87
CA LEU A 59 -3.76 1.38 -2.07
C LEU A 59 -5.19 0.81 -2.23
N VAL A 60 -5.33 -0.34 -2.90
CA VAL A 60 -6.60 -1.07 -2.95
C VAL A 60 -7.03 -1.53 -1.55
N GLN A 61 -6.12 -2.03 -0.72
CA GLN A 61 -6.41 -2.40 0.67
C GLN A 61 -6.91 -1.22 1.49
N VAL A 62 -6.26 -0.06 1.38
CA VAL A 62 -6.68 1.17 2.09
C VAL A 62 -8.07 1.60 1.65
N ALA A 63 -8.33 1.68 0.33
CA ALA A 63 -9.63 2.12 -0.18
C ALA A 63 -10.78 1.17 0.20
N THR A 64 -10.57 -0.14 0.01
CA THR A 64 -11.61 -1.16 0.30
C THR A 64 -11.77 -1.40 1.80
N GLY A 65 -10.68 -1.39 2.57
CA GLY A 65 -10.68 -1.53 4.02
C GLY A 65 -11.38 -0.36 4.68
N PHE A 66 -11.04 0.88 4.29
CA PHE A 66 -11.73 2.08 4.75
C PHE A 66 -13.23 2.02 4.47
N SER A 67 -13.63 1.61 3.26
CA SER A 67 -15.04 1.45 2.89
C SER A 67 -15.79 0.47 3.81
N MET A 68 -15.16 -0.61 4.25
CA MET A 68 -15.80 -1.58 5.16
C MET A 68 -15.94 -1.07 6.59
N THR A 69 -15.14 -0.08 7.02
CA THR A 69 -15.25 0.49 8.37
C THR A 69 -16.59 1.18 8.64
N PHE A 70 -17.31 1.61 7.59
CA PHE A 70 -18.65 2.18 7.73
C PHE A 70 -19.72 1.16 8.15
N TYR A 71 -19.47 -0.14 7.93
CA TYR A 71 -20.44 -1.21 8.16
C TYR A 71 -20.00 -2.22 9.23
N TYR A 72 -18.70 -2.46 9.34
CA TYR A 72 -18.15 -3.45 10.26
C TYR A 72 -18.29 -3.03 11.72
N ARG A 73 -18.76 -3.95 12.57
CA ARG A 73 -18.91 -3.73 14.02
C ARG A 73 -17.92 -4.59 14.80
N PRO A 74 -16.93 -3.99 15.50
CA PRO A 74 -15.88 -4.74 16.20
C PRO A 74 -16.34 -5.24 17.59
N THR A 75 -17.46 -5.95 17.66
CA THR A 75 -17.96 -6.59 18.90
C THR A 75 -18.13 -8.09 18.67
N VAL A 76 -17.82 -8.92 19.67
CA VAL A 76 -17.88 -10.39 19.56
C VAL A 76 -19.26 -10.89 19.10
N THR A 77 -20.32 -10.19 19.50
CA THR A 77 -21.71 -10.54 19.16
C THR A 77 -22.13 -10.08 17.76
N GLU A 78 -21.52 -9.03 17.20
CA GLU A 78 -21.95 -8.43 15.93
C GLU A 78 -20.91 -8.54 14.81
N ALA A 79 -19.67 -8.96 15.07
CA ALA A 79 -18.61 -9.01 14.08
C ALA A 79 -18.99 -9.89 12.88
N PHE A 80 -19.45 -11.11 13.13
CA PHE A 80 -19.85 -12.03 12.07
C PHE A 80 -21.11 -11.54 11.32
N SER A 81 -22.13 -11.06 12.04
CA SER A 81 -23.37 -10.57 11.41
C SER A 81 -23.15 -9.29 10.60
N SER A 82 -22.27 -8.38 11.06
CA SER A 82 -21.89 -7.18 10.29
C SER A 82 -21.15 -7.53 9.00
N VAL A 83 -20.33 -8.59 9.02
CA VAL A 83 -19.72 -9.14 7.80
C VAL A 83 -20.76 -9.73 6.85
N GLN A 84 -21.75 -10.45 7.37
CA GLN A 84 -22.86 -10.97 6.55
C GLN A 84 -23.67 -9.84 5.93
N TYR A 85 -23.93 -8.76 6.67
CA TYR A 85 -24.58 -7.57 6.15
C TYR A 85 -23.79 -6.96 4.97
N ILE A 86 -22.46 -6.83 5.09
CA ILE A 86 -21.60 -6.36 3.99
C ILE A 86 -21.72 -7.27 2.76
N MET A 87 -21.80 -8.58 2.96
CA MET A 87 -21.84 -9.54 1.85
C MET A 87 -23.21 -9.61 1.15
N ILE A 88 -24.31 -9.40 1.87
CA ILE A 88 -25.66 -9.72 1.39
C ILE A 88 -26.48 -8.46 1.13
N GLU A 89 -26.40 -7.46 2.03
CA GLU A 89 -27.32 -6.32 2.04
C GLU A 89 -26.67 -5.02 1.51
N ALA A 90 -25.38 -4.82 1.78
CA ALA A 90 -24.69 -3.61 1.36
C ALA A 90 -24.48 -3.58 -0.17
N ASN A 91 -24.83 -2.45 -0.81
CA ASN A 91 -24.62 -2.26 -2.24
C ASN A 91 -23.15 -2.45 -2.62
N PHE A 92 -22.88 -3.40 -3.52
CA PHE A 92 -21.52 -3.82 -3.92
C PHE A 92 -20.61 -4.30 -2.77
N GLY A 93 -21.14 -4.55 -1.57
CA GLY A 93 -20.33 -4.94 -0.43
C GLY A 93 -19.63 -6.30 -0.63
N TRP A 94 -20.28 -7.26 -1.28
CA TRP A 94 -19.67 -8.53 -1.70
C TRP A 94 -18.43 -8.32 -2.59
N LEU A 95 -18.48 -7.34 -3.49
CA LEU A 95 -17.39 -7.02 -4.41
C LEU A 95 -16.24 -6.37 -3.63
N ILE A 96 -16.53 -5.35 -2.81
CA ILE A 96 -15.52 -4.66 -1.99
C ILE A 96 -14.79 -5.66 -1.09
N ARG A 97 -15.53 -6.52 -0.38
CA ARG A 97 -14.94 -7.53 0.50
C ARG A 97 -14.13 -8.58 -0.27
N SER A 98 -14.61 -9.01 -1.43
CA SER A 98 -13.88 -9.96 -2.28
C SER A 98 -12.59 -9.36 -2.83
N VAL A 99 -12.64 -8.12 -3.32
CA VAL A 99 -11.47 -7.37 -3.79
C VAL A 99 -10.47 -7.20 -2.65
N HIS A 100 -10.92 -6.81 -1.45
CA HIS A 100 -10.06 -6.68 -0.28
C HIS A 100 -9.33 -8.00 0.02
N ARG A 101 -10.06 -9.13 0.06
CA ARG A 101 -9.48 -10.45 0.33
C ARG A 101 -8.47 -10.89 -0.74
N TRP A 102 -8.82 -10.78 -2.02
CA TRP A 102 -7.93 -11.20 -3.11
C TRP A 102 -6.72 -10.29 -3.26
N SER A 103 -6.92 -8.98 -3.12
CA SER A 103 -5.83 -8.00 -3.16
C SER A 103 -4.84 -8.20 -2.02
N ALA A 104 -5.27 -8.66 -0.84
CA ALA A 104 -4.37 -8.95 0.28
C ALA A 104 -3.44 -10.13 -0.06
N SER A 105 -3.98 -11.22 -0.62
CA SER A 105 -3.17 -12.35 -1.09
C SER A 105 -2.20 -11.95 -2.21
N MET A 106 -2.66 -11.13 -3.16
CA MET A 106 -1.81 -10.62 -4.25
C MET A 106 -0.72 -9.69 -3.72
N MET A 107 -1.01 -8.87 -2.71
CA MET A 107 -0.03 -7.99 -2.09
C MET A 107 1.13 -8.79 -1.48
N VAL A 108 0.82 -9.86 -0.73
CA VAL A 108 1.85 -10.74 -0.15
C VAL A 108 2.65 -11.47 -1.24
N LEU A 109 1.99 -11.99 -2.27
CA LEU A 109 2.65 -12.66 -3.39
C LEU A 109 3.62 -11.71 -4.11
N MET A 110 3.17 -10.51 -4.46
CA MET A 110 3.98 -9.51 -5.17
C MET A 110 5.13 -9.00 -4.31
N MET A 111 4.90 -8.83 -3.00
CA MET A 111 5.96 -8.51 -2.03
C MET A 111 7.04 -9.60 -2.03
N ILE A 112 6.66 -10.88 -1.97
CA ILE A 112 7.62 -12.01 -2.00
C ILE A 112 8.43 -11.96 -3.30
N LEU A 113 7.78 -11.87 -4.46
CA LEU A 113 8.45 -11.77 -5.75
C LEU A 113 9.37 -10.54 -5.84
N HIS A 114 8.96 -9.41 -5.27
CA HIS A 114 9.76 -8.19 -5.23
C HIS A 114 11.03 -8.36 -4.39
N VAL A 115 10.92 -9.00 -3.22
CA VAL A 115 12.06 -9.32 -2.36
C VAL A 115 13.03 -10.26 -3.09
N PHE A 116 12.51 -11.32 -3.74
CA PHE A 116 13.32 -12.22 -4.57
C PHE A 116 14.07 -11.46 -5.67
N HIS A 117 13.37 -10.64 -6.45
CA HIS A 117 13.99 -9.87 -7.52
C HIS A 117 15.13 -8.98 -7.00
N VAL A 118 14.91 -8.25 -5.90
CA VAL A 118 15.92 -7.35 -5.31
C VAL A 118 17.12 -8.11 -4.76
N TYR A 119 16.91 -9.30 -4.21
CA TYR A 119 17.99 -10.18 -3.79
C TYR A 119 18.81 -10.66 -4.99
N LEU A 120 18.17 -11.14 -6.05
CA LEU A 120 18.83 -11.68 -7.24
C LEU A 120 19.67 -10.63 -7.99
N ILE A 121 19.21 -9.37 -8.06
CA ILE A 121 19.96 -8.28 -8.71
C ILE A 121 21.00 -7.62 -7.79
N GLY A 122 21.14 -8.08 -6.53
CA GLY A 122 22.03 -7.47 -5.55
C GLY A 122 21.63 -6.04 -5.15
N GLY A 123 20.36 -5.70 -5.27
CA GLY A 123 19.82 -4.35 -5.03
C GLY A 123 19.95 -3.87 -3.58
N PHE A 124 20.22 -4.79 -2.66
CA PHE A 124 20.40 -4.54 -1.22
C PHE A 124 21.83 -4.13 -0.82
N LYS A 125 22.82 -4.29 -1.72
CA LYS A 125 24.23 -3.93 -1.44
C LYS A 125 24.40 -2.41 -1.26
N GLN A 126 25.52 -2.02 -0.66
CA GLN A 126 25.92 -0.61 -0.51
C GLN A 126 25.72 0.18 -1.82
N PRO A 127 25.19 1.42 -1.78
CA PRO A 127 24.78 2.23 -0.63
C PRO A 127 23.31 2.07 -0.20
N ARG A 128 22.62 0.98 -0.59
CA ARG A 128 21.15 0.83 -0.44
C ARG A 128 20.73 -0.04 0.75
N GLU A 129 21.60 -0.18 1.74
CA GLU A 129 21.37 -1.04 2.91
C GLU A 129 20.17 -0.57 3.75
N LEU A 130 20.01 0.74 3.94
CA LEU A 130 18.85 1.29 4.65
C LEU A 130 17.54 1.00 3.91
N THR A 131 17.55 1.07 2.58
CA THR A 131 16.38 0.69 1.78
C THR A 131 16.05 -0.79 1.95
N TRP A 132 17.05 -1.65 2.12
CA TRP A 132 16.84 -3.07 2.43
C TRP A 132 16.21 -3.28 3.81
N VAL A 133 16.73 -2.62 4.85
CA VAL A 133 16.16 -2.68 6.20
C VAL A 133 14.69 -2.22 6.19
N THR A 134 14.40 -1.11 5.52
CA THR A 134 13.02 -0.61 5.37
C THR A 134 12.11 -1.63 4.68
N ARG A 135 12.60 -2.37 3.67
CA ARG A 135 11.82 -3.44 3.01
C ARG A 135 11.50 -4.59 3.96
N VAL A 136 12.45 -4.98 4.82
CA VAL A 136 12.22 -6.04 5.82
C VAL A 136 11.17 -5.59 6.84
N VAL A 137 11.27 -4.36 7.34
CA VAL A 137 10.27 -3.79 8.26
C VAL A 137 8.89 -3.75 7.60
N LEU A 138 8.79 -3.28 6.34
CA LEU A 138 7.54 -3.27 5.59
C LEU A 138 6.98 -4.68 5.40
N ALA A 139 7.81 -5.67 5.10
CA ALA A 139 7.35 -7.06 4.96
C ALA A 139 6.75 -7.62 6.26
N VAL A 140 7.35 -7.31 7.42
CA VAL A 140 6.84 -7.66 8.74
C VAL A 140 5.49 -6.96 9.00
N LEU A 141 5.35 -5.69 8.64
CA LEU A 141 4.08 -4.96 8.75
C LEU A 141 2.99 -5.57 7.87
N ILE A 142 3.31 -5.96 6.63
CA ILE A 142 2.38 -6.64 5.72
C ILE A 142 1.90 -7.97 6.30
N ALA A 143 2.82 -8.77 6.86
CA ALA A 143 2.48 -10.01 7.54
C ALA A 143 1.56 -9.75 8.76
N SER A 144 1.85 -8.68 9.52
CA SER A 144 1.04 -8.27 10.67
C SER A 144 -0.38 -7.85 10.28
N PHE A 145 -0.53 -7.12 9.16
CA PHE A 145 -1.84 -6.82 8.58
C PHE A 145 -2.59 -8.08 8.14
N GLY A 146 -1.87 -9.04 7.54
CA GLY A 146 -2.43 -10.33 7.16
C GLY A 146 -3.02 -11.09 8.36
N VAL A 147 -2.24 -11.22 9.45
CA VAL A 147 -2.71 -11.87 10.68
C VAL A 147 -3.89 -11.12 11.29
N THR A 148 -3.78 -9.80 11.44
CA THR A 148 -4.85 -9.00 12.06
C THR A 148 -6.16 -9.05 11.30
N SER A 149 -6.11 -8.94 9.97
CA SER A 149 -7.31 -9.02 9.12
C SER A 149 -8.04 -10.36 9.19
N TYR A 150 -7.32 -11.45 9.48
CA TYR A 150 -7.85 -12.81 9.37
C TYR A 150 -8.94 -13.12 10.42
N PHE A 151 -8.89 -12.45 11.57
CA PHE A 151 -9.80 -12.72 12.67
C PHE A 151 -10.93 -11.71 12.85
N LEU A 152 -10.95 -10.63 12.07
CA LEU A 152 -12.05 -9.65 12.08
C LEU A 152 -13.43 -10.29 11.78
N PRO A 153 -13.57 -11.26 10.86
CA PRO A 153 -14.88 -11.88 10.62
C PRO A 153 -15.43 -12.67 11.82
N TRP A 154 -14.58 -13.01 12.79
CA TRP A 154 -14.93 -13.79 13.97
C TRP A 154 -15.63 -15.13 13.65
N ASP A 155 -15.20 -15.79 12.58
CA ASP A 155 -15.59 -17.15 12.24
C ASP A 155 -14.69 -18.18 12.96
N GLN A 156 -15.02 -19.47 12.86
CA GLN A 156 -14.24 -20.54 13.50
C GLN A 156 -12.75 -20.48 13.13
N THR A 157 -12.45 -20.29 11.85
CA THR A 157 -11.06 -20.23 11.37
C THR A 157 -10.31 -19.04 11.97
N GLY A 158 -10.88 -17.84 11.92
CA GLY A 158 -10.29 -16.64 12.49
C GLY A 158 -10.06 -16.76 14.00
N TYR A 159 -11.05 -17.29 14.74
CA TYR A 159 -10.95 -17.48 16.19
C TYR A 159 -9.81 -18.43 16.58
N TRP A 160 -9.72 -19.61 15.95
CA TRP A 160 -8.67 -20.58 16.26
C TRP A 160 -7.28 -20.09 15.86
N VAL A 161 -7.15 -19.38 14.74
CA VAL A 161 -5.88 -18.75 14.34
C VAL A 161 -5.40 -17.76 15.41
N VAL A 162 -6.28 -16.90 15.94
CA VAL A 162 -5.91 -15.97 17.03
C VAL A 162 -5.45 -16.73 18.26
N LYS A 163 -6.20 -17.74 18.69
CA LYS A 163 -5.85 -18.55 19.86
C LYS A 163 -4.45 -19.17 19.73
N ILE A 164 -4.10 -19.66 18.54
CA ILE A 164 -2.77 -20.23 18.28
C ILE A 164 -1.71 -19.14 18.25
N VAL A 165 -1.89 -18.08 17.44
CA VAL A 165 -0.87 -17.04 17.26
C VAL A 165 -0.59 -16.29 18.57
N THR A 166 -1.62 -15.97 19.35
CA THR A 166 -1.46 -15.31 20.66
C THR A 166 -0.87 -16.22 21.73
N SER A 167 -0.85 -17.53 21.51
CA SER A 167 -0.20 -18.47 22.43
C SER A 167 1.31 -18.62 22.20
N VAL A 168 1.82 -18.25 21.01
CA VAL A 168 3.24 -18.39 20.65
C VAL A 168 4.18 -17.65 21.62
N PRO A 169 3.89 -16.40 22.04
CA PRO A 169 4.77 -15.68 22.96
C PRO A 169 4.94 -16.34 24.34
N TYR A 170 3.99 -17.16 24.80
CA TYR A 170 4.12 -17.87 26.09
C TYR A 170 5.27 -18.89 26.12
N ALA A 171 5.86 -19.22 24.97
CA ALA A 171 7.09 -20.01 24.91
C ALA A 171 8.35 -19.21 25.31
N ILE A 172 8.25 -17.87 25.43
CA ILE A 172 9.36 -17.02 25.87
C ILE A 172 9.45 -17.11 27.41
N PRO A 173 10.58 -17.57 27.98
CA PRO A 173 10.61 -17.95 29.40
C PRO A 173 10.46 -16.83 30.44
N LEU A 174 10.63 -15.56 30.05
CA LEU A 174 10.79 -14.44 31.00
C LEU A 174 9.77 -13.31 30.84
N ILE A 175 9.14 -13.14 29.66
CA ILE A 175 8.23 -12.04 29.34
C ILE A 175 6.98 -12.54 28.62
#